data_AF-A0A945A9S9-F1
#
_entry.id   AF-A0A945A9S9-F1
#
_cell.length_a   1.000
_cell.length_b   1.000
_cell.length_c   1.000
_cell.angle_alpha   90.00
_cell.angle_beta   90.00
_cell.angle_gamma   90.00
#
_symmetry.space_group_name_H-M   'P 1'
#
loop_
_entity.id
_entity.type
_entity.pdbx_description
1 polymer ?
#
loop_
_entity_poly.entity_id
_entity_poly.type
_entity_poly.pdbx_seq_one_letter_code
_entity_poly.pdbx_strand_id
1 'polypeptide(L)'
;MILKRWLIVCGLLVGFCPPWGTTSIFAQDDVAPMSKADSLGVSKKHLSWGQRYYKAGQFEDAEAQLLKAWDHNPTRGTITRYLARTYNKTENYEEAIKWYQKAIELEPKGKYTKGAYADLAAIYIYQEQSEDAIAMYEALLEFNLAQEEEIKYLYSLVTLYIENEDLEKALEFAQRWGELAPDDPKVREMIGKLHLSTGGEDEALGEMEKVLEMNPDDHATRESLAAMYFKRGDLDKAFSAYEILHAHDATNVLYLERLMNVSKQMGKSKRSITALLNKMYKLQPGNLGVIEELADATESMKWVNLGLKKDPRNGKYPYMMGEHYFDKFQKDSSVKQDSVKALNWFKKASKDPQWAGNSKAMIQTLDPPLSDEEKKRRAFFEKAKEKKEEVKQPAGKK
;
A
#
# COMPACT_ATOMS: atom_id res chain seq x y z
N MET A 1 59.79 21.27 -35.91
CA MET A 1 60.52 20.17 -35.23
C MET A 1 59.66 18.93 -35.35
N ILE A 2 60.01 17.82 -35.98
CA ILE A 2 61.17 17.42 -36.77
C ILE A 2 60.63 16.73 -38.02
N LEU A 3 61.13 17.22 -39.15
CA LEU A 3 60.98 16.73 -40.51
C LEU A 3 61.80 15.45 -40.75
N LYS A 4 61.40 14.74 -41.83
CA LYS A 4 62.27 14.10 -42.85
C LYS A 4 63.02 12.81 -42.47
N ARG A 5 62.80 11.78 -43.29
CA ARG A 5 63.86 11.32 -44.20
C ARG A 5 63.32 10.68 -45.48
N TRP A 6 63.48 11.41 -46.57
CA TRP A 6 63.56 10.88 -47.92
C TRP A 6 64.96 10.30 -48.13
N LEU A 7 65.08 9.23 -48.92
CA LEU A 7 66.26 8.99 -49.74
C LEU A 7 65.84 8.33 -51.06
N ILE A 8 66.06 9.11 -52.11
CA ILE A 8 66.01 8.76 -53.53
C ILE A 8 67.30 8.01 -53.86
N VAL A 9 67.22 6.92 -54.60
CA VAL A 9 68.28 6.55 -55.57
C VAL A 9 67.60 6.08 -56.86
N CYS A 10 67.71 6.91 -57.89
CA CYS A 10 67.49 6.51 -59.28
C CYS A 10 68.65 5.63 -59.74
N GLY A 11 68.34 4.52 -60.41
CA GLY A 11 69.28 3.70 -61.15
C GLY A 11 68.57 3.04 -62.31
N LEU A 12 68.51 3.73 -63.46
CA LEU A 12 68.13 3.16 -64.75
C LEU A 12 69.19 2.14 -65.17
N LEU A 13 68.83 0.86 -65.21
CA LEU A 13 69.47 -0.12 -66.09
C LEU A 13 68.40 -0.96 -66.77
N VAL A 14 68.26 -0.71 -68.06
CA VAL A 14 67.48 -1.48 -69.02
C VAL A 14 68.15 -2.83 -69.23
N GLY A 15 67.34 -3.88 -69.23
CA GLY A 15 67.63 -5.13 -69.93
C GLY A 15 68.03 -6.30 -69.05
N PHE A 16 67.06 -7.16 -68.71
CA PHE A 16 67.00 -8.55 -69.19
C PHE A 16 65.75 -9.22 -68.61
N CYS A 17 64.84 -9.64 -69.47
CA CYS A 17 63.78 -10.59 -69.12
C CYS A 17 64.34 -12.00 -69.29
N PRO A 18 64.14 -12.89 -68.31
CA PRO A 18 63.69 -14.23 -68.65
C PRO A 18 62.36 -14.55 -67.92
N PRO A 19 61.47 -15.28 -68.61
CA PRO A 19 60.20 -15.68 -68.04
C PRO A 19 60.47 -16.75 -66.99
N TRP A 20 59.70 -16.75 -65.91
CA TRP A 20 59.01 -17.91 -65.33
C TRP A 20 58.19 -17.40 -64.16
N GLY A 21 56.88 -17.38 -64.37
CA GLY A 21 55.93 -16.99 -63.36
C GLY A 21 55.90 -18.00 -62.23
N THR A 22 56.11 -17.53 -61.02
CA THR A 22 55.48 -18.13 -59.84
C THR A 22 54.24 -17.30 -59.54
N THR A 23 53.15 -17.64 -60.23
CA THR A 23 51.81 -17.23 -59.77
C THR A 23 51.58 -17.85 -58.40
N SER A 24 51.59 -17.00 -57.38
CA SER A 24 50.98 -17.25 -56.09
C SER A 24 49.54 -17.74 -56.31
N ILE A 25 49.29 -19.03 -56.07
CA ILE A 25 47.95 -19.60 -56.01
C ILE A 25 47.36 -19.17 -54.66
N PHE A 26 46.79 -17.97 -54.61
CA PHE A 26 45.66 -17.72 -53.71
C PHE A 26 44.41 -18.00 -54.53
N ALA A 27 44.01 -19.27 -54.56
CA ALA A 27 42.66 -19.63 -54.93
C ALA A 27 41.75 -19.02 -53.87
N GLN A 28 41.10 -17.90 -54.20
CA GLN A 28 39.78 -17.66 -53.67
C GLN A 28 38.96 -18.84 -54.20
N ASP A 29 38.57 -19.74 -53.31
CA ASP A 29 37.56 -20.75 -53.63
C ASP A 29 36.28 -19.98 -53.99
N ASP A 30 36.12 -19.67 -55.27
CA ASP A 30 34.87 -19.20 -55.86
C ASP A 30 33.89 -20.38 -55.80
N VAL A 31 33.37 -20.65 -54.60
CA VAL A 31 32.24 -21.55 -54.42
C VAL A 31 31.08 -20.92 -55.16
N ALA A 32 30.66 -21.56 -56.26
CA ALA A 32 29.51 -21.12 -57.04
C ALA A 32 28.33 -20.82 -56.11
N PRO A 33 27.59 -19.71 -56.31
CA PRO A 33 26.51 -19.33 -55.42
C PRO A 33 25.52 -20.48 -55.32
N MET A 34 25.34 -20.95 -54.08
CA MET A 34 24.52 -22.10 -53.75
C MET A 34 23.10 -21.93 -54.31
N SER A 35 22.52 -23.01 -54.85
CA SER A 35 21.13 -22.93 -55.33
C SER A 35 20.19 -22.59 -54.18
N LYS A 36 19.05 -21.93 -54.50
CA LYS A 36 18.04 -21.57 -53.47
C LYS A 36 17.56 -22.82 -52.70
N ALA A 37 17.41 -23.95 -53.37
CA ALA A 37 16.98 -25.20 -52.75
C ALA A 37 18.04 -25.73 -51.78
N ASP A 38 19.31 -25.69 -52.17
CA ASP A 38 20.43 -26.13 -51.33
C ASP A 38 20.59 -25.21 -50.11
N SER A 39 20.47 -23.88 -50.28
CA SER A 39 20.50 -22.91 -49.19
C SER A 39 19.39 -23.18 -48.18
N LEU A 40 18.16 -23.44 -48.65
CA LEU A 40 17.05 -23.81 -47.76
C LEU A 40 17.28 -25.14 -47.05
N GLY A 41 17.98 -26.09 -47.69
CA GLY A 41 18.40 -27.36 -47.09
C GLY A 41 19.41 -27.16 -45.95
N VAL A 42 20.44 -26.34 -46.19
CA VAL A 42 21.44 -25.94 -45.19
C VAL A 42 20.76 -25.25 -44.01
N SER A 43 19.88 -24.27 -44.27
CA SER A 43 19.11 -23.60 -43.23
C SER A 43 18.29 -24.57 -42.36
N LYS A 44 17.59 -25.54 -42.97
CA LYS A 44 16.81 -26.55 -42.23
C LYS A 44 17.69 -27.40 -41.32
N LYS A 45 18.86 -27.82 -41.80
CA LYS A 45 19.82 -28.63 -41.03
C LYS A 45 20.35 -27.87 -39.82
N HIS A 46 20.84 -26.65 -40.04
CA HIS A 46 21.37 -25.80 -38.98
C HIS A 46 20.30 -25.39 -37.96
N LEU A 47 19.07 -25.12 -38.39
CA LEU A 47 17.95 -24.91 -37.47
C LEU A 47 17.72 -26.14 -36.58
N SER A 48 17.74 -27.35 -37.12
CA SER A 48 17.54 -28.56 -36.32
C SER A 48 18.63 -28.75 -35.27
N TRP A 49 19.88 -28.44 -35.60
CA TRP A 49 20.99 -28.44 -34.65
C TRP A 49 20.84 -27.37 -33.58
N GLY A 50 20.53 -26.13 -33.98
CA GLY A 50 20.29 -25.03 -33.04
C GLY A 50 19.17 -25.33 -32.04
N GLN A 51 18.08 -25.96 -32.49
CA GLN A 51 17.00 -26.40 -31.60
C GLN A 51 17.42 -27.48 -30.60
N ARG A 52 18.31 -28.39 -31.00
CA ARG A 52 18.82 -29.44 -30.11
C ARG A 52 19.77 -28.84 -29.06
N TYR A 53 20.69 -27.98 -29.48
CA TYR A 53 21.59 -27.27 -28.57
C TYR A 53 20.84 -26.39 -27.57
N TYR A 54 19.83 -25.64 -28.04
CA TYR A 54 18.96 -24.84 -27.16
C TYR A 54 18.29 -25.72 -26.10
N LYS A 55 17.74 -26.87 -26.49
CA LYS A 55 17.11 -27.81 -25.54
C LYS A 55 18.11 -28.45 -24.58
N ALA A 56 19.37 -28.60 -24.98
CA ALA A 56 20.45 -29.10 -24.14
C ALA A 56 21.04 -28.02 -23.20
N GLY A 57 20.58 -26.77 -23.30
CA GLY A 57 21.12 -25.64 -22.52
C GLY A 57 22.49 -25.14 -23.02
N GLN A 58 22.92 -25.59 -24.22
CA GLN A 58 24.17 -25.16 -24.85
C GLN A 58 23.87 -23.94 -25.72
N PHE A 59 23.76 -22.75 -25.11
CA PHE A 59 23.22 -21.56 -25.76
C PHE A 59 24.17 -20.95 -26.78
N GLU A 60 25.48 -20.99 -26.54
CA GLU A 60 26.50 -20.50 -27.48
C GLU A 60 26.51 -21.34 -28.77
N ASP A 61 26.45 -22.66 -28.63
CA ASP A 61 26.33 -23.58 -29.77
C ASP A 61 25.00 -23.39 -30.50
N ALA A 62 23.91 -23.16 -29.75
CA ALA A 62 22.61 -22.89 -30.33
C ALA A 62 22.63 -21.63 -31.19
N GLU A 63 23.14 -20.53 -30.66
CA GLU A 63 23.32 -19.26 -31.36
C GLU A 63 24.11 -19.46 -32.65
N ALA A 64 25.30 -20.08 -32.57
CA ALA A 64 26.17 -20.28 -33.73
C ALA A 64 25.48 -21.08 -34.85
N GLN A 65 24.68 -22.11 -34.52
CA GLN A 65 23.92 -22.85 -35.53
C GLN A 65 22.71 -22.08 -36.05
N LEU A 66 22.02 -21.33 -35.19
CA LEU A 66 20.85 -20.57 -35.59
C LEU A 66 21.19 -19.37 -36.50
N LEU A 67 22.32 -18.69 -36.27
CA LEU A 67 22.82 -17.63 -37.15
C LEU A 67 23.16 -18.18 -38.54
N LYS A 68 23.85 -19.33 -38.62
CA LYS A 68 24.05 -20.03 -39.91
C LYS A 68 22.73 -20.39 -40.57
N ALA A 69 21.73 -20.81 -39.80
CA ALA A 69 20.42 -21.12 -40.34
C ALA A 69 19.74 -19.87 -40.93
N TRP A 70 19.93 -18.71 -40.28
CA TRP A 70 19.39 -17.42 -40.68
C TRP A 70 20.03 -16.89 -41.97
N ASP A 71 21.35 -16.94 -42.09
CA ASP A 71 22.10 -16.48 -43.28
C ASP A 71 21.60 -17.16 -44.57
N HIS A 72 21.19 -18.42 -44.45
CA HIS A 72 20.68 -19.21 -45.56
C HIS A 72 19.15 -19.10 -45.78
N ASN A 73 18.39 -18.55 -44.83
CA ASN A 73 16.95 -18.33 -44.93
C ASN A 73 16.43 -17.24 -43.95
N PRO A 74 16.60 -15.94 -44.30
CA PRO A 74 16.33 -14.81 -43.41
C PRO A 74 14.84 -14.42 -43.31
N THR A 75 13.92 -15.28 -43.73
CA THR A 75 12.47 -15.02 -43.63
C THR A 75 11.75 -16.07 -42.80
N ARG A 76 12.47 -17.04 -42.24
CA ARG A 76 11.86 -18.14 -41.51
C ARG A 76 11.65 -17.78 -40.04
N GLY A 77 10.41 -17.47 -39.65
CA GLY A 77 10.05 -17.07 -38.29
C GLY A 77 10.39 -18.07 -37.16
N THR A 78 10.61 -19.36 -37.47
CA THR A 78 11.16 -20.29 -36.45
C THR A 78 12.55 -19.90 -36.00
N ILE A 79 13.39 -19.42 -36.93
CA ILE A 79 14.80 -19.13 -36.64
C ILE A 79 14.89 -17.93 -35.71
N THR A 80 14.18 -16.83 -36.05
CA THR A 80 14.12 -15.62 -35.22
C THR A 80 13.63 -15.92 -33.81
N ARG A 81 12.58 -16.74 -33.66
CA ARG A 81 12.09 -17.17 -32.34
C ARG A 81 13.14 -17.91 -31.52
N TYR A 82 13.89 -18.83 -32.12
CA TYR A 82 14.90 -19.59 -31.37
C TYR A 82 16.13 -18.72 -31.05
N LEU A 83 16.52 -17.80 -31.94
CA LEU A 83 17.58 -16.81 -31.64
C LEU A 83 17.16 -15.92 -30.46
N ALA A 84 15.97 -15.32 -30.53
CA ALA A 84 15.45 -14.46 -29.47
C ALA A 84 15.41 -15.18 -28.11
N ARG A 85 14.92 -16.43 -28.09
CA ARG A 85 14.89 -17.26 -26.87
C ARG A 85 16.28 -17.64 -26.37
N THR A 86 17.23 -17.86 -27.26
CA THR A 86 18.62 -18.17 -26.89
C THR A 86 19.22 -16.97 -26.18
N TYR A 87 19.10 -15.77 -26.75
CA TYR A 87 19.56 -14.52 -26.12
C TYR A 87 18.83 -14.21 -24.81
N ASN A 88 17.51 -14.47 -24.73
CA ASN A 88 16.76 -14.31 -23.48
C ASN A 88 17.28 -15.25 -22.37
N LYS A 89 17.64 -16.50 -22.73
CA LYS A 89 18.21 -17.46 -21.77
C LYS A 89 19.63 -17.14 -21.33
N THR A 90 20.37 -16.37 -22.11
CA THR A 90 21.69 -15.86 -21.74
C THR A 90 21.63 -14.43 -21.18
N GLU A 91 20.42 -13.93 -20.88
CA GLU A 91 20.16 -12.59 -20.31
C GLU A 91 20.65 -11.43 -21.19
N ASN A 92 20.92 -11.69 -22.47
CA ASN A 92 21.21 -10.66 -23.46
C ASN A 92 19.89 -10.10 -24.00
N TYR A 93 19.24 -9.27 -23.18
CA TYR A 93 17.90 -8.76 -23.46
C TYR A 93 17.86 -7.86 -24.69
N GLU A 94 18.91 -7.07 -24.96
CA GLU A 94 18.94 -6.19 -26.14
C GLU A 94 18.86 -6.98 -27.44
N GLU A 95 19.64 -8.06 -27.57
CA GLU A 95 19.56 -8.93 -28.75
C GLU A 95 18.27 -9.75 -28.78
N ALA A 96 17.81 -10.22 -27.62
CA ALA A 96 16.53 -10.94 -27.53
C ALA A 96 15.38 -10.09 -28.09
N ILE A 97 15.28 -8.82 -27.69
CA ILE A 97 14.26 -7.88 -28.14
C ILE A 97 14.33 -7.70 -29.66
N LYS A 98 15.53 -7.44 -30.22
CA LYS A 98 15.72 -7.29 -31.68
C LYS A 98 15.21 -8.50 -32.45
N TRP A 99 15.53 -9.71 -31.99
CA TRP A 99 15.11 -10.94 -32.67
C TRP A 99 13.62 -11.25 -32.50
N TYR A 100 13.01 -10.89 -31.37
CA TYR A 100 11.56 -10.98 -31.20
C TYR A 100 10.82 -9.96 -32.09
N GLN A 101 11.28 -8.71 -32.15
CA GLN A 101 10.77 -7.69 -33.06
C GLN A 101 10.90 -8.15 -34.52
N LYS A 102 12.04 -8.75 -34.89
CA LYS A 102 12.23 -9.35 -36.22
C LYS A 102 11.21 -10.45 -36.51
N ALA A 103 10.88 -11.28 -35.52
CA ALA A 103 9.85 -12.30 -35.67
C ALA A 103 8.46 -11.69 -35.94
N ILE A 104 8.14 -10.60 -35.25
CA ILE A 104 6.89 -9.84 -35.44
C ILE A 104 6.85 -9.18 -36.82
N GLU A 105 7.93 -8.53 -37.27
CA GLU A 105 8.02 -7.90 -38.60
C GLU A 105 7.78 -8.90 -39.75
N LEU A 106 8.32 -10.12 -39.63
CA LEU A 106 8.22 -11.13 -40.68
C LEU A 106 6.79 -11.67 -40.81
N GLU A 107 6.13 -11.92 -39.69
CA GLU A 107 4.77 -12.47 -39.67
C GLU A 107 3.96 -11.85 -38.51
N PRO A 108 3.33 -10.67 -38.64
CA PRO A 108 2.68 -9.99 -37.51
C PRO A 108 1.60 -10.81 -36.80
N LYS A 109 0.92 -11.71 -37.50
CA LYS A 109 -0.04 -12.69 -36.93
C LYS A 109 0.37 -14.15 -37.23
N GLY A 110 1.67 -14.40 -37.33
CA GLY A 110 2.27 -15.70 -37.61
C GLY A 110 2.23 -16.68 -36.44
N LYS A 111 2.59 -17.94 -36.72
CA LYS A 111 2.59 -19.04 -35.72
C LYS A 111 3.48 -18.76 -34.52
N TYR A 112 4.55 -17.98 -34.69
CA TYR A 112 5.57 -17.74 -33.67
C TYR A 112 5.42 -16.41 -32.95
N THR A 113 4.53 -15.55 -33.43
CA THR A 113 4.45 -14.13 -33.08
C THR A 113 3.72 -13.90 -31.77
N LYS A 114 2.65 -14.65 -31.51
CA LYS A 114 2.00 -14.70 -30.18
C LYS A 114 3.02 -15.00 -29.07
N GLY A 115 3.91 -15.97 -29.27
CA GLY A 115 4.97 -16.28 -28.30
C GLY A 115 6.01 -15.15 -28.16
N ALA A 116 6.28 -14.42 -29.25
CA ALA A 116 7.21 -13.29 -29.23
C ALA A 116 6.66 -12.11 -28.43
N TYR A 117 5.38 -11.75 -28.59
CA TYR A 117 4.75 -10.71 -27.78
C TYR A 117 4.76 -11.06 -26.28
N ALA A 118 4.42 -12.30 -25.92
CA ALA A 118 4.44 -12.73 -24.51
C ALA A 118 5.86 -12.71 -23.91
N ASP A 119 6.85 -13.18 -24.67
CA ASP A 119 8.25 -13.17 -24.23
C ASP A 119 8.80 -11.72 -24.13
N LEU A 120 8.42 -10.82 -25.05
CA LEU A 120 8.77 -9.39 -25.00
C LEU A 120 8.14 -8.68 -23.81
N ALA A 121 6.85 -8.89 -23.56
CA ALA A 121 6.15 -8.30 -22.42
C ALA A 121 6.84 -8.67 -21.10
N ALA A 122 7.29 -9.93 -20.95
CA ALA A 122 8.02 -10.38 -19.78
C ALA A 122 9.40 -9.72 -19.64
N ILE A 123 10.12 -9.49 -20.75
CA ILE A 123 11.39 -8.76 -20.74
C ILE A 123 11.16 -7.30 -20.33
N TYR A 124 10.14 -6.64 -20.90
CA TYR A 124 9.84 -5.25 -20.58
C TYR A 124 9.39 -5.07 -19.12
N ILE A 125 8.62 -5.99 -18.55
CA ILE A 125 8.32 -6.00 -17.11
C ILE A 125 9.61 -6.10 -16.29
N TYR A 126 10.51 -7.02 -16.65
CA TYR A 126 11.78 -7.20 -15.93
C TYR A 126 12.68 -5.95 -15.99
N GLN A 127 12.59 -5.19 -17.08
CA GLN A 127 13.30 -3.93 -17.29
C GLN A 127 12.54 -2.70 -16.75
N GLU A 128 11.42 -2.89 -16.05
CA GLU A 128 10.55 -1.82 -15.53
C GLU A 128 10.01 -0.88 -16.64
N GLN A 129 9.92 -1.38 -17.87
CA GLN A 129 9.36 -0.68 -19.03
C GLN A 129 7.87 -0.99 -19.17
N SER A 130 7.06 -0.48 -18.25
CA SER A 130 5.63 -0.82 -18.17
C SER A 130 4.83 -0.45 -19.44
N GLU A 131 5.11 0.70 -20.06
CA GLU A 131 4.43 1.12 -21.30
C GLU A 131 4.66 0.16 -22.46
N ASP A 132 5.91 -0.29 -22.65
CA ASP A 132 6.27 -1.25 -23.69
C ASP A 132 5.63 -2.62 -23.40
N ALA A 133 5.59 -3.04 -22.13
CA ALA A 133 4.93 -4.28 -21.72
C ALA A 133 3.43 -4.26 -21.99
N ILE A 134 2.76 -3.14 -21.68
CA ILE A 134 1.33 -2.92 -21.98
C ILE A 134 1.08 -3.08 -23.47
N ALA A 135 1.85 -2.41 -24.32
CA ALA A 135 1.69 -2.49 -25.77
C ALA A 135 1.81 -3.94 -26.29
N MET A 136 2.71 -4.75 -25.70
CA MET A 136 2.86 -6.16 -26.08
C MET A 136 1.66 -7.01 -25.65
N TYR A 137 1.09 -6.77 -24.46
CA TYR A 137 -0.10 -7.49 -24.01
C TYR A 137 -1.38 -7.07 -24.74
N GLU A 138 -1.54 -5.79 -25.07
CA GLU A 138 -2.65 -5.35 -25.92
C GLU A 138 -2.58 -6.03 -27.30
N ALA A 139 -1.38 -6.08 -27.90
CA ALA A 139 -1.17 -6.79 -29.16
C ALA A 139 -1.44 -8.31 -29.05
N LEU A 140 -1.27 -8.92 -27.86
CA LEU A 140 -1.64 -10.33 -27.64
C LEU A 140 -3.14 -10.57 -27.71
N LEU A 141 -3.96 -9.60 -27.29
CA LEU A 141 -5.41 -9.70 -27.31
C LEU A 141 -6.00 -9.64 -28.73
N GLU A 142 -5.20 -9.28 -29.73
CA GLU A 142 -5.56 -9.28 -31.16
C GLU A 142 -5.44 -10.66 -31.84
N PHE A 143 -4.99 -11.68 -31.09
CA PHE A 143 -4.93 -13.07 -31.53
C PHE A 143 -6.19 -13.84 -31.11
N ASN A 144 -6.45 -14.97 -31.78
CA ASN A 144 -7.44 -15.92 -31.29
C ASN A 144 -6.87 -16.69 -30.09
N LEU A 145 -7.31 -16.33 -28.89
CA LEU A 145 -6.83 -16.87 -27.62
C LEU A 145 -7.80 -17.90 -27.06
N ALA A 146 -7.28 -18.91 -26.36
CA ALA A 146 -8.13 -19.65 -25.44
C ALA A 146 -8.54 -18.73 -24.28
N GLN A 147 -9.75 -18.91 -23.75
CA GLN A 147 -10.30 -18.08 -22.67
C GLN A 147 -9.34 -17.97 -21.47
N GLU A 148 -8.69 -19.07 -21.07
CA GLU A 148 -7.69 -19.07 -19.98
C GLU A 148 -6.46 -18.18 -20.28
N GLU A 149 -6.01 -18.16 -21.54
CA GLU A 149 -4.88 -17.31 -21.95
C GLU A 149 -5.30 -15.84 -22.01
N GLU A 150 -6.52 -15.56 -22.48
CA GLU A 150 -7.08 -14.21 -22.52
C GLU A 150 -7.21 -13.64 -21.11
N ILE A 151 -7.80 -14.39 -20.18
CA ILE A 151 -7.90 -14.03 -18.76
C ILE A 151 -6.51 -13.71 -18.18
N LYS A 152 -5.51 -14.55 -18.46
CA LYS A 152 -4.13 -14.32 -17.99
C LYS A 152 -3.56 -12.98 -18.48
N TYR A 153 -3.76 -12.65 -19.75
CA TYR A 153 -3.25 -11.39 -20.31
C TYR A 153 -4.06 -10.18 -19.84
N LEU A 154 -5.37 -10.31 -19.68
CA LEU A 154 -6.20 -9.27 -19.06
C LEU A 154 -5.75 -8.98 -17.63
N TYR A 155 -5.50 -10.00 -16.80
CA TYR A 155 -4.95 -9.82 -15.46
C TYR A 155 -3.62 -9.04 -15.47
N SER A 156 -2.73 -9.37 -16.42
CA SER A 156 -1.44 -8.71 -16.56
C SER A 156 -1.61 -7.23 -16.94
N LEU A 157 -2.51 -6.93 -17.89
CA LEU A 157 -2.83 -5.56 -18.28
C LEU A 157 -3.45 -4.77 -17.13
N VAL A 158 -4.43 -5.33 -16.41
CA VAL A 158 -5.03 -4.59 -15.29
C VAL A 158 -3.98 -4.23 -14.25
N THR A 159 -3.10 -5.16 -13.91
CA THR A 159 -2.03 -4.91 -12.94
C THR A 159 -1.10 -3.80 -13.43
N LEU A 160 -0.65 -3.85 -14.68
CA LEU A 160 0.22 -2.84 -15.28
C LEU A 160 -0.44 -1.45 -15.37
N TYR A 161 -1.73 -1.39 -15.73
CA TYR A 161 -2.46 -0.12 -15.77
C TYR A 161 -2.69 0.47 -14.38
N ILE A 162 -2.90 -0.36 -13.35
CA ILE A 162 -2.95 0.10 -11.95
C ILE A 162 -1.60 0.70 -11.54
N GLU A 163 -0.49 0.02 -11.86
CA GLU A 163 0.87 0.49 -11.56
C GLU A 163 1.21 1.79 -12.28
N ASN A 164 0.70 1.98 -13.50
CA ASN A 164 0.85 3.19 -14.29
C ASN A 164 -0.21 4.28 -13.97
N GLU A 165 -1.01 4.10 -12.93
CA GLU A 165 -2.07 5.03 -12.48
C GLU A 165 -3.20 5.29 -13.51
N ASP A 166 -3.27 4.53 -14.61
CA ASP A 166 -4.38 4.58 -15.57
C ASP A 166 -5.52 3.66 -15.12
N LEU A 167 -6.24 4.14 -14.10
CA LEU A 167 -7.33 3.39 -13.48
C LEU A 167 -8.52 3.17 -14.40
N GLU A 168 -8.71 4.04 -15.40
CA GLU A 168 -9.78 3.92 -16.39
C GLU A 168 -9.54 2.70 -17.30
N LYS A 169 -8.33 2.57 -17.84
CA LYS A 169 -7.94 1.39 -18.62
C LYS A 169 -7.91 0.12 -17.78
N ALA A 170 -7.41 0.21 -16.55
CA ALA A 170 -7.45 -0.91 -15.63
C ALA A 170 -8.88 -1.43 -15.41
N LEU A 171 -9.86 -0.53 -15.26
CA LEU A 171 -11.26 -0.90 -15.09
C LEU A 171 -11.85 -1.51 -16.37
N GLU A 172 -11.55 -0.96 -17.54
CA GLU A 172 -11.98 -1.50 -18.85
C GLU A 172 -11.53 -2.98 -19.01
N PHE A 173 -10.25 -3.26 -18.79
CA PHE A 173 -9.72 -4.62 -18.92
C PHE A 173 -10.20 -5.56 -17.80
N ALA A 174 -10.42 -5.04 -16.59
CA ALA A 174 -10.99 -5.81 -15.49
C ALA A 174 -12.43 -6.22 -15.78
N GLN A 175 -13.24 -5.32 -16.36
CA GLN A 175 -14.61 -5.63 -16.78
C GLN A 175 -14.65 -6.72 -17.85
N ARG A 176 -13.79 -6.64 -18.87
CA ARG A 176 -13.65 -7.71 -19.88
C ARG A 176 -13.25 -9.05 -19.25
N TRP A 177 -12.36 -9.04 -18.25
CA TRP A 177 -12.06 -10.26 -17.50
C TRP A 177 -13.31 -10.77 -16.75
N GLY A 178 -14.07 -9.88 -16.10
CA GLY A 178 -15.32 -10.23 -15.41
C GLY A 178 -16.40 -10.82 -16.33
N GLU A 179 -16.46 -10.40 -17.60
CA GLU A 179 -17.35 -10.99 -18.60
C GLU A 179 -16.94 -12.43 -18.97
N LEU A 180 -15.64 -12.70 -19.05
CA LEU A 180 -15.11 -14.05 -19.33
C LEU A 180 -15.17 -14.98 -18.11
N ALA A 181 -15.06 -14.43 -16.91
CA ALA A 181 -15.01 -15.20 -15.66
C ALA A 181 -15.91 -14.55 -14.59
N PRO A 182 -17.24 -14.60 -14.76
CA PRO A 182 -18.17 -13.96 -13.82
C PRO A 182 -18.10 -14.58 -12.42
N ASP A 183 -17.66 -15.82 -12.29
CA ASP A 183 -17.56 -16.50 -10.99
C ASP A 183 -16.11 -16.50 -10.44
N ASP A 184 -15.23 -15.63 -10.95
CA ASP A 184 -13.90 -15.44 -10.36
C ASP A 184 -13.93 -14.34 -9.29
N PRO A 185 -13.74 -14.68 -7.99
CA PRO A 185 -13.74 -13.67 -6.94
C PRO A 185 -12.60 -12.65 -7.08
N LYS A 186 -11.48 -13.01 -7.73
CA LYS A 186 -10.33 -12.10 -7.89
C LYS A 186 -10.65 -10.91 -8.79
N VAL A 187 -11.34 -11.14 -9.91
CA VAL A 187 -11.69 -10.03 -10.80
C VAL A 187 -12.73 -9.12 -10.18
N ARG A 188 -13.70 -9.69 -9.45
CA ARG A 188 -14.70 -8.90 -8.71
C ARG A 188 -14.06 -8.02 -7.65
N GLU A 189 -13.12 -8.58 -6.87
CA GLU A 189 -12.34 -7.82 -5.90
C GLU A 189 -11.58 -6.66 -6.57
N MET A 190 -10.97 -6.92 -7.72
CA MET A 190 -10.20 -5.93 -8.45
C MET A 190 -11.09 -4.82 -9.04
N ILE A 191 -12.23 -5.16 -9.64
CA ILE A 191 -13.23 -4.20 -10.11
C ILE A 191 -13.74 -3.36 -8.93
N GLY A 192 -14.06 -3.98 -7.79
CA GLY A 192 -14.51 -3.28 -6.59
C GLY A 192 -13.47 -2.28 -6.06
N LYS A 193 -12.19 -2.67 -6.01
CA LYS A 193 -11.09 -1.76 -5.63
C LYS A 193 -10.90 -0.62 -6.63
N LEU A 194 -10.98 -0.90 -7.94
CA LEU A 194 -10.88 0.13 -8.98
C LEU A 194 -12.01 1.15 -8.89
N HIS A 195 -13.23 0.69 -8.59
CA HIS A 195 -14.37 1.57 -8.34
C HIS A 195 -14.16 2.45 -7.11
N LEU A 196 -13.60 1.92 -6.01
CA LEU A 196 -13.24 2.74 -4.85
C LEU A 196 -12.21 3.83 -5.21
N SER A 197 -11.20 3.49 -6.01
CA SER A 197 -10.16 4.43 -6.42
C SER A 197 -10.65 5.49 -7.41
N THR A 198 -11.69 5.19 -8.19
CA THR A 198 -12.30 6.11 -9.19
C THR A 198 -13.54 6.83 -8.68
N GLY A 199 -13.94 6.63 -7.42
CA GLY A 199 -15.07 7.30 -6.77
C GLY A 199 -16.44 6.63 -6.97
N GLY A 200 -16.50 5.48 -7.62
CA GLY A 200 -17.70 4.64 -7.78
C GLY A 200 -18.02 3.83 -6.52
N GLU A 201 -18.40 4.48 -5.43
CA GLU A 201 -18.64 3.77 -4.17
C GLU A 201 -19.81 2.78 -4.22
N ASP A 202 -20.84 3.04 -5.04
CA ASP A 202 -22.01 2.17 -5.18
C ASP A 202 -21.67 0.88 -5.92
N GLU A 203 -20.93 1.01 -7.02
CA GLU A 203 -20.45 -0.09 -7.84
C GLU A 203 -19.45 -0.95 -7.04
N ALA A 204 -18.55 -0.31 -6.29
CA ALA A 204 -17.63 -0.99 -5.40
C ALA A 204 -18.36 -1.83 -4.35
N LEU A 205 -19.43 -1.29 -3.75
CA LEU A 205 -20.20 -1.99 -2.72
C LEU A 205 -20.82 -3.26 -3.32
N GLY A 206 -21.45 -3.14 -4.49
CA GLY A 206 -22.10 -4.27 -5.16
C GLY A 206 -21.11 -5.38 -5.54
N GLU A 207 -19.92 -5.04 -6.02
CA GLU A 207 -18.91 -6.05 -6.34
C GLU A 207 -18.30 -6.69 -5.09
N MET A 208 -18.02 -5.92 -4.04
CA MET A 208 -17.50 -6.46 -2.78
C MET A 208 -18.52 -7.35 -2.06
N GLU A 209 -19.82 -7.01 -2.12
CA GLU A 209 -20.90 -7.87 -1.58
C GLU A 209 -20.89 -9.23 -2.28
N LYS A 210 -20.76 -9.27 -3.62
CA LYS A 210 -20.62 -10.54 -4.38
C LYS A 210 -19.37 -11.33 -4.01
N VAL A 211 -18.23 -10.66 -3.83
CA VAL A 211 -17.00 -11.33 -3.37
C VAL A 211 -17.24 -12.03 -2.03
N LEU A 212 -17.91 -11.35 -1.09
CA LEU A 212 -18.21 -11.92 0.23
C LEU A 212 -19.27 -13.02 0.17
N GLU A 213 -20.23 -12.96 -0.76
CA GLU A 213 -21.19 -14.06 -1.02
C GLU A 213 -20.48 -15.32 -1.49
N MET A 214 -19.47 -15.18 -2.36
CA MET A 214 -18.70 -16.29 -2.92
C MET A 214 -17.67 -16.85 -1.93
N ASN A 215 -17.04 -15.96 -1.15
CA ASN A 215 -16.09 -16.31 -0.11
C ASN A 215 -16.44 -15.62 1.21
N PRO A 216 -17.33 -16.23 2.03
CA PRO A 216 -17.69 -15.68 3.32
C PRO A 216 -16.52 -15.53 4.28
N ASP A 217 -15.41 -16.24 4.12
CA ASP A 217 -14.26 -16.15 5.03
C ASP A 217 -13.23 -15.10 4.58
N ASP A 218 -13.54 -14.30 3.56
CA ASP A 218 -12.70 -13.16 3.17
C ASP A 218 -12.82 -12.02 4.19
N HIS A 219 -11.90 -12.01 5.16
CA HIS A 219 -11.82 -10.96 6.17
C HIS A 219 -11.40 -9.61 5.59
N ALA A 220 -10.59 -9.57 4.53
CA ALA A 220 -10.15 -8.31 3.93
C ALA A 220 -11.33 -7.60 3.25
N THR A 221 -12.09 -8.33 2.41
CA THR A 221 -13.30 -7.79 1.77
C THR A 221 -14.36 -7.41 2.82
N ARG A 222 -14.52 -8.23 3.87
CA ARG A 222 -15.44 -7.90 4.98
C ARG A 222 -15.04 -6.62 5.69
N GLU A 223 -13.75 -6.37 5.91
CA GLU A 223 -13.27 -5.13 6.54
C GLU A 223 -13.54 -3.91 5.65
N SER A 224 -13.30 -4.02 4.35
CA SER A 224 -13.66 -2.98 3.38
C SER A 224 -15.16 -2.68 3.39
N LEU A 225 -16.01 -3.71 3.33
CA LEU A 225 -17.46 -3.56 3.40
C LEU A 225 -17.91 -2.94 4.72
N ALA A 226 -17.35 -3.36 5.86
CA ALA A 226 -17.69 -2.80 7.17
C ALA A 226 -17.39 -1.29 7.24
N ALA A 227 -16.27 -0.84 6.66
CA ALA A 227 -15.93 0.57 6.55
C ALA A 227 -16.88 1.33 5.62
N MET A 228 -17.23 0.74 4.47
CA MET A 228 -18.18 1.33 3.52
C MET A 228 -19.58 1.48 4.12
N TYR A 229 -20.11 0.43 4.75
CA TYR A 229 -21.40 0.48 5.46
C TYR A 229 -21.41 1.55 6.55
N PHE A 230 -20.32 1.65 7.33
CA PHE A 230 -20.21 2.68 8.36
C PHE A 230 -20.25 4.10 7.77
N LYS A 231 -19.50 4.34 6.69
CA LYS A 231 -19.46 5.65 6.00
C LYS A 231 -20.84 6.05 5.45
N ARG A 232 -21.60 5.08 4.92
CA ARG A 232 -22.97 5.28 4.40
C ARG A 232 -24.04 5.43 5.48
N GLY A 233 -23.71 5.09 6.72
CA GLY A 233 -24.67 5.06 7.82
C GLY A 233 -25.51 3.78 7.89
N ASP A 234 -25.13 2.72 7.16
CA ASP A 234 -25.70 1.38 7.28
C ASP A 234 -25.16 0.68 8.54
N LEU A 235 -25.46 1.27 9.70
CA LEU A 235 -24.80 0.93 10.96
C LEU A 235 -25.05 -0.51 11.41
N ASP A 236 -26.21 -1.10 11.08
CA ASP A 236 -26.52 -2.50 11.39
C ASP A 236 -25.61 -3.47 10.61
N LYS A 237 -25.39 -3.22 9.31
CA LYS A 237 -24.48 -4.03 8.49
C LYS A 237 -23.03 -3.84 8.94
N ALA A 238 -22.61 -2.60 9.19
CA ALA A 238 -21.28 -2.29 9.70
C ALA A 238 -21.00 -3.00 11.04
N PHE A 239 -21.95 -2.91 11.99
CA PHE A 239 -21.83 -3.55 13.30
C PHE A 239 -21.68 -5.07 13.16
N SER A 240 -22.55 -5.70 12.37
CA SER A 240 -22.53 -7.15 12.13
C SER A 240 -21.20 -7.60 11.52
N ALA A 241 -20.69 -6.86 10.54
CA ALA A 241 -19.41 -7.17 9.89
C ALA A 241 -18.23 -7.05 10.87
N TYR A 242 -18.16 -5.99 11.67
CA TYR A 242 -17.12 -5.85 12.69
C TYR A 242 -17.24 -6.86 13.83
N GLU A 243 -18.45 -7.33 14.17
CA GLU A 243 -18.62 -8.41 15.15
C GLU A 243 -18.03 -9.73 14.64
N ILE A 244 -18.24 -10.07 13.36
CA ILE A 244 -17.65 -11.26 12.74
C ILE A 244 -16.11 -11.13 12.70
N LEU A 245 -15.58 -9.96 12.32
CA LEU A 245 -14.14 -9.70 12.31
C LEU A 245 -13.52 -9.83 13.71
N HIS A 246 -14.18 -9.27 14.73
CA HIS A 246 -13.74 -9.41 16.12
C HIS A 246 -13.86 -10.84 16.64
N ALA A 247 -14.85 -11.61 16.20
CA ALA A 247 -14.98 -13.02 16.59
C ALA A 247 -13.82 -13.87 16.02
N HIS A 248 -13.36 -13.53 14.81
CA HIS A 248 -12.20 -14.17 14.20
C HIS A 248 -10.87 -13.75 14.87
N ASP A 249 -10.67 -12.45 15.10
CA ASP A 249 -9.52 -11.93 15.84
C ASP A 249 -9.98 -11.13 17.08
N ALA A 250 -10.13 -11.87 18.19
CA ALA A 250 -10.56 -11.31 19.46
C ALA A 250 -9.48 -10.41 20.12
N THR A 251 -8.24 -10.46 19.64
CA THR A 251 -7.12 -9.68 20.18
C THR A 251 -6.93 -8.35 19.47
N ASN A 252 -7.47 -8.20 18.26
CA ASN A 252 -7.41 -6.96 17.51
C ASN A 252 -8.30 -5.87 18.14
N VAL A 253 -7.66 -4.94 18.85
CA VAL A 253 -8.32 -3.82 19.52
C VAL A 253 -8.97 -2.87 18.52
N LEU A 254 -8.49 -2.78 17.28
CA LEU A 254 -9.08 -1.93 16.25
C LEU A 254 -10.53 -2.33 15.99
N TYR A 255 -10.86 -3.63 15.92
CA TYR A 255 -12.24 -4.06 15.72
C TYR A 255 -13.16 -3.69 16.89
N LEU A 256 -12.64 -3.70 18.12
CA LEU A 256 -13.39 -3.18 19.28
C LEU A 256 -13.61 -1.67 19.20
N GLU A 257 -12.63 -0.90 18.73
CA GLU A 257 -12.77 0.54 18.49
C GLU A 257 -13.83 0.81 17.40
N ARG A 258 -13.80 0.07 16.29
CA ARG A 258 -14.81 0.17 15.23
C ARG A 258 -16.21 -0.17 15.76
N LEU A 259 -16.36 -1.28 16.49
CA LEU A 259 -17.62 -1.65 17.13
C LEU A 259 -18.12 -0.60 18.12
N MET A 260 -17.21 0.01 18.89
CA MET A 260 -17.56 1.08 19.82
C MET A 260 -18.07 2.32 19.08
N ASN A 261 -17.39 2.74 18.02
CA ASN A 261 -17.78 3.90 17.22
C ASN A 261 -19.14 3.69 16.55
N VAL A 262 -19.35 2.52 15.92
CA VAL A 262 -20.64 2.12 15.35
C VAL A 262 -21.72 2.11 16.44
N SER A 263 -21.43 1.52 17.61
CA SER A 263 -22.38 1.48 18.74
C SER A 263 -22.78 2.87 19.24
N LYS A 264 -21.82 3.80 19.32
CA LYS A 264 -22.07 5.19 19.71
C LYS A 264 -23.00 5.87 18.70
N GLN A 265 -22.74 5.70 17.39
CA GLN A 265 -23.56 6.31 16.34
C GLN A 265 -24.97 5.71 16.24
N MET A 266 -25.10 4.41 16.54
CA MET A 266 -26.40 3.72 16.65
C MET A 266 -27.21 4.14 17.89
N GLY A 267 -26.62 4.90 18.83
CA GLY A 267 -27.25 5.20 20.11
C GLY A 267 -27.43 3.96 21.00
N LYS A 268 -26.56 2.95 20.90
CA LYS A 268 -26.60 1.77 21.77
C LYS A 268 -26.41 2.20 23.23
N SER A 269 -26.98 1.42 24.15
CA SER A 269 -26.97 1.74 25.58
C SER A 269 -25.56 1.95 26.15
N LYS A 270 -25.43 2.81 27.18
CA LYS A 270 -24.18 2.97 27.96
C LYS A 270 -23.63 1.61 28.43
N ARG A 271 -24.50 0.64 28.76
CA ARG A 271 -24.12 -0.72 29.15
C ARG A 271 -23.40 -1.48 28.03
N SER A 272 -23.87 -1.38 26.80
CA SER A 272 -23.25 -2.01 25.63
C SER A 272 -21.86 -1.43 25.35
N ILE A 273 -21.75 -0.10 25.38
CA ILE A 273 -20.47 0.61 25.21
C ILE A 273 -19.48 0.22 26.33
N THR A 274 -19.96 0.19 27.58
CA THR A 274 -19.17 -0.23 28.74
C THR A 274 -18.65 -1.66 28.58
N ALA A 275 -19.44 -2.57 27.99
CA ALA A 275 -19.00 -3.95 27.76
C ALA A 275 -17.82 -4.00 26.77
N LEU A 276 -17.87 -3.23 25.69
CA LEU A 276 -16.77 -3.11 24.72
C LEU A 276 -15.52 -2.49 25.36
N LEU A 277 -15.68 -1.39 26.09
CA LEU A 277 -14.58 -0.74 26.82
C LEU A 277 -13.90 -1.68 27.83
N ASN A 278 -14.67 -2.52 28.53
CA ASN A 278 -14.09 -3.51 29.43
C ASN A 278 -13.27 -4.58 28.68
N LYS A 279 -13.70 -4.98 27.47
CA LYS A 279 -12.89 -5.88 26.62
C LYS A 279 -11.59 -5.19 26.20
N MET A 280 -11.68 -3.94 25.73
CA MET A 280 -10.49 -3.14 25.36
C MET A 280 -9.52 -2.97 26.53
N TYR A 281 -10.02 -2.68 27.74
CA TYR A 281 -9.19 -2.55 28.94
C TYR A 281 -8.49 -3.86 29.31
N LYS A 282 -9.14 -5.02 29.12
CA LYS A 282 -8.48 -6.32 29.37
C LYS A 282 -7.28 -6.54 28.44
N LEU A 283 -7.40 -6.12 27.19
CA LEU A 283 -6.32 -6.23 26.18
C LEU A 283 -5.24 -5.16 26.40
N GLN A 284 -5.64 -3.95 26.80
CA GLN A 284 -4.75 -2.80 27.00
C GLN A 284 -5.01 -2.10 28.35
N PRO A 285 -4.58 -2.68 29.49
CA PRO A 285 -4.86 -2.09 30.82
C PRO A 285 -4.19 -0.73 31.08
N GLY A 286 -3.21 -0.36 30.24
CA GLY A 286 -2.50 0.92 30.29
C GLY A 286 -3.08 2.00 29.39
N ASN A 287 -4.08 1.71 28.56
CA ASN A 287 -4.64 2.68 27.63
C ASN A 287 -5.47 3.73 28.40
N LEU A 288 -4.92 4.95 28.51
CA LEU A 288 -5.54 6.06 29.24
C LEU A 288 -6.88 6.47 28.64
N GLY A 289 -7.03 6.44 27.30
CA GLY A 289 -8.29 6.78 26.63
C GLY A 289 -9.40 5.82 27.01
N VAL A 290 -9.11 4.52 27.09
CA VAL A 290 -10.08 3.50 27.53
C VAL A 290 -10.45 3.68 29.01
N ILE A 291 -9.49 3.99 29.87
CA ILE A 291 -9.74 4.26 31.31
C ILE A 291 -10.64 5.50 31.46
N GLU A 292 -10.36 6.54 30.68
CA GLU A 292 -11.13 7.78 30.68
C GLU A 292 -12.58 7.54 30.21
N GLU A 293 -12.76 6.85 29.09
CA GLU A 293 -14.09 6.49 28.57
C GLU A 293 -14.86 5.57 29.54
N LEU A 294 -14.18 4.67 30.25
CA LEU A 294 -14.78 3.86 31.31
C LEU A 294 -15.22 4.71 32.52
N ALA A 295 -14.45 5.73 32.88
CA ALA A 295 -14.84 6.65 33.92
C ALA A 295 -16.13 7.39 33.53
N ASP A 296 -16.20 7.91 32.30
CA ASP A 296 -17.38 8.62 31.78
C ASP A 296 -18.61 7.70 31.65
N ALA A 297 -18.43 6.53 31.05
CA ALA A 297 -19.55 5.64 30.75
C ALA A 297 -20.19 5.04 32.01
N THR A 298 -19.41 4.88 33.09
CA THR A 298 -19.85 4.22 34.33
C THR A 298 -20.00 5.15 35.53
N GLU A 299 -19.45 6.36 35.48
CA GLU A 299 -19.36 7.30 36.60
C GLU A 299 -18.74 6.66 37.87
N SER A 300 -17.92 5.62 37.68
CA SER A 300 -17.39 4.82 38.77
C SER A 300 -16.11 5.42 39.35
N MET A 301 -16.11 5.63 40.66
CA MET A 301 -14.92 6.05 41.41
C MET A 301 -13.74 5.08 41.26
N LYS A 302 -13.99 3.81 40.90
CA LYS A 302 -12.92 2.85 40.59
C LYS A 302 -12.06 3.36 39.42
N TRP A 303 -12.69 3.76 38.32
CA TRP A 303 -12.01 4.22 37.11
C TRP A 303 -11.45 5.62 37.29
N VAL A 304 -12.17 6.53 37.96
CA VAL A 304 -11.68 7.87 38.30
C VAL A 304 -10.38 7.80 39.12
N ASN A 305 -10.35 6.97 40.17
CA ASN A 305 -9.15 6.82 40.99
C ASN A 305 -8.00 6.16 40.23
N LEU A 306 -8.29 5.18 39.36
CA LEU A 306 -7.27 4.54 38.52
C LEU A 306 -6.68 5.54 37.52
N GLY A 307 -7.54 6.32 36.86
CA GLY A 307 -7.17 7.39 35.94
C GLY A 307 -6.29 8.44 36.61
N LEU A 308 -6.70 8.96 37.76
CA LEU A 308 -5.91 9.91 38.54
C LEU A 308 -4.52 9.37 38.94
N LYS A 309 -4.42 8.08 39.24
CA LYS A 309 -3.13 7.44 39.56
C LYS A 309 -2.23 7.34 38.33
N LYS A 310 -2.81 7.07 37.16
CA LYS A 310 -2.07 6.85 35.90
C LYS A 310 -1.73 8.16 35.18
N ASP A 311 -2.61 9.14 35.25
CA ASP A 311 -2.45 10.48 34.70
C ASP A 311 -2.90 11.55 35.72
N PRO A 312 -2.00 11.97 36.64
CA PRO A 312 -2.32 12.97 37.65
C PRO A 312 -2.48 14.40 37.11
N ARG A 313 -2.14 14.65 35.84
CA ARG A 313 -2.16 15.99 35.24
C ARG A 313 -3.47 16.27 34.52
N ASN A 314 -4.17 15.23 34.06
CA ASN A 314 -5.49 15.36 33.46
C ASN A 314 -6.50 15.91 34.46
N GLY A 315 -7.06 17.08 34.16
CA GLY A 315 -8.00 17.80 35.01
C GLY A 315 -9.38 17.15 35.11
N LYS A 316 -9.70 16.21 34.22
CA LYS A 316 -10.98 15.50 34.19
C LYS A 316 -11.21 14.65 35.44
N TYR A 317 -10.23 13.83 35.84
CA TYR A 317 -10.41 12.98 37.02
C TYR A 317 -10.61 13.79 38.31
N PRO A 318 -9.81 14.84 38.60
CA PRO A 318 -10.11 15.78 39.68
C PRO A 318 -11.48 16.45 39.56
N TYR A 319 -11.95 16.76 38.35
CA TYR A 319 -13.27 17.36 38.13
C TYR A 319 -14.38 16.39 38.53
N MET A 320 -14.32 15.14 38.05
CA MET A 320 -15.27 14.08 38.41
C MET A 320 -15.26 13.77 39.92
N MET A 321 -14.09 13.81 40.57
CA MET A 321 -13.99 13.73 42.04
C MET A 321 -14.73 14.89 42.72
N GLY A 322 -14.62 16.10 42.16
CA GLY A 322 -15.31 17.30 42.63
C GLY A 322 -16.82 17.15 42.53
N GLU A 323 -17.34 16.72 41.38
CA GLU A 323 -18.76 16.45 41.16
C GLU A 323 -19.29 15.40 42.13
N HIS A 324 -18.57 14.29 42.33
CA HIS A 324 -18.95 13.25 43.29
C HIS A 324 -19.19 13.81 44.71
N TYR A 325 -18.27 14.64 45.22
CA TYR A 325 -18.44 15.24 46.54
C TYR A 325 -19.48 16.35 46.57
N PHE A 326 -19.63 17.08 45.46
CA PHE A 326 -20.66 18.10 45.31
C PHE A 326 -22.06 17.50 45.38
N ASP A 327 -22.30 16.40 44.67
CA ASP A 327 -23.57 15.66 44.71
C ASP A 327 -23.88 15.12 46.11
N LYS A 328 -22.87 14.61 46.82
CA LYS A 328 -23.04 14.17 48.22
C LYS A 328 -23.43 15.34 49.12
N PHE A 329 -22.78 16.49 48.96
CA PHE A 329 -23.14 17.71 49.68
C PHE A 329 -24.56 18.18 49.36
N GLN A 330 -24.99 18.12 48.09
CA GLN A 330 -26.36 18.48 47.72
C GLN A 330 -27.41 17.55 48.34
N LYS A 331 -27.09 16.25 48.47
CA LYS A 331 -27.99 15.27 49.10
C LYS A 331 -28.08 15.45 50.62
N ASP A 332 -26.99 15.87 51.26
CA ASP A 332 -26.94 16.12 52.70
C ASP A 332 -26.09 17.36 53.02
N SER A 333 -26.77 18.52 53.03
CA SER A 333 -26.18 19.83 53.31
C SER A 333 -25.62 19.97 54.73
N SER A 334 -25.90 19.02 55.64
CA SER A 334 -25.34 19.02 56.98
C SER A 334 -23.84 18.68 56.98
N VAL A 335 -23.36 17.99 55.94
CA VAL A 335 -21.97 17.55 55.79
C VAL A 335 -21.14 18.64 55.09
N LYS A 336 -20.90 19.76 55.78
CA LYS A 336 -20.03 20.86 55.29
C LYS A 336 -18.63 20.40 54.86
N GLN A 337 -18.18 19.23 55.30
CA GLN A 337 -16.90 18.66 54.90
C GLN A 337 -16.87 18.26 53.41
N ASP A 338 -17.99 17.81 52.85
CA ASP A 338 -18.04 17.34 51.47
C ASP A 338 -18.03 18.53 50.48
N SER A 339 -18.61 19.69 50.84
CA SER A 339 -18.45 20.92 50.04
C SER A 339 -16.99 21.41 49.98
N VAL A 340 -16.25 21.32 51.09
CA VAL A 340 -14.82 21.65 51.14
C VAL A 340 -14.00 20.68 50.29
N LYS A 341 -14.32 19.37 50.32
CA LYS A 341 -13.66 18.38 49.45
C LYS A 341 -13.94 18.67 47.97
N ALA A 342 -15.19 18.95 47.62
CA ALA A 342 -15.58 19.31 46.26
C ALA A 342 -14.79 20.55 45.77
N LEU A 343 -14.75 21.62 46.57
CA LEU A 343 -13.99 22.84 46.28
C LEU A 343 -12.50 22.56 46.02
N ASN A 344 -11.87 21.73 46.86
CA ASN A 344 -10.46 21.38 46.70
C ASN A 344 -10.20 20.58 45.43
N TRP A 345 -11.11 19.68 45.05
CA TRP A 345 -11.01 18.90 43.82
C TRP A 345 -11.22 19.77 42.57
N PHE A 346 -12.20 20.68 42.55
CA PHE A 346 -12.36 21.64 41.46
C PHE A 346 -11.15 22.57 41.33
N LYS A 347 -10.52 23.00 42.44
CA LYS A 347 -9.26 23.77 42.39
C LYS A 347 -8.08 22.97 41.81
N LYS A 348 -8.08 21.64 41.95
CA LYS A 348 -7.09 20.79 41.30
C LYS A 348 -7.38 20.66 39.80
N ALA A 349 -8.64 20.42 39.46
CA ALA A 349 -9.11 20.34 38.07
C ALA A 349 -8.82 21.63 37.30
N SER A 350 -8.97 22.80 37.95
CA SER A 350 -8.75 24.10 37.31
C SER A 350 -7.30 24.41 36.92
N LYS A 351 -6.34 23.55 37.32
CA LYS A 351 -4.94 23.68 36.88
C LYS A 351 -4.74 23.19 35.44
N ASP A 352 -5.64 22.33 34.97
CA ASP A 352 -5.69 21.93 33.56
C ASP A 352 -6.47 23.01 32.78
N PRO A 353 -5.86 23.64 31.77
CA PRO A 353 -6.52 24.65 30.94
C PRO A 353 -7.84 24.19 30.32
N GLN A 354 -7.94 22.91 29.94
CA GLN A 354 -9.16 22.36 29.33
C GLN A 354 -10.33 22.34 30.32
N TRP A 355 -10.05 22.12 31.61
CA TRP A 355 -11.06 22.02 32.67
C TRP A 355 -11.18 23.28 33.53
N ALA A 356 -10.36 24.31 33.29
CA ALA A 356 -10.35 25.54 34.05
C ALA A 356 -11.69 26.28 34.04
N GLY A 357 -12.36 26.36 32.88
CA GLY A 357 -13.66 27.03 32.74
C GLY A 357 -14.74 26.37 33.60
N ASN A 358 -14.98 25.07 33.36
CA ASN A 358 -15.98 24.27 34.08
C ASN A 358 -15.71 24.25 35.58
N SER A 359 -14.44 24.08 35.97
CA SER A 359 -14.04 24.07 37.38
C SER A 359 -14.27 25.41 38.06
N LYS A 360 -13.97 26.53 37.37
CA LYS A 360 -14.16 27.88 37.91
C LYS A 360 -15.64 28.18 38.19
N ALA A 361 -16.55 27.72 37.33
CA ALA A 361 -17.99 27.85 37.56
C ALA A 361 -18.40 27.13 38.86
N MET A 362 -17.97 25.87 39.02
CA MET A 362 -18.28 25.09 40.24
C MET A 362 -17.64 25.69 41.50
N ILE A 363 -16.42 26.24 41.39
CA ILE A 363 -15.76 26.97 42.48
C ILE A 363 -16.59 28.20 42.88
N GLN A 364 -17.11 28.98 41.93
CA GLN A 364 -17.95 30.15 42.22
C GLN A 364 -19.27 29.77 42.89
N THR A 365 -19.85 28.61 42.55
CA THR A 365 -21.05 28.10 43.22
C THR A 365 -20.78 27.74 44.69
N LEU A 366 -19.62 27.13 44.97
CA LEU A 366 -19.25 26.68 46.33
C LEU A 366 -18.62 27.77 47.20
N ASP A 367 -17.93 28.73 46.58
CA ASP A 367 -17.17 29.81 47.21
C ASP A 367 -17.34 31.09 46.37
N PRO A 368 -18.54 31.73 46.42
CA PRO A 368 -18.83 32.91 45.62
C PRO A 368 -17.90 34.07 46.00
N PRO A 369 -17.50 34.90 45.04
CA PRO A 369 -16.64 36.04 45.32
C PRO A 369 -17.33 36.99 46.31
N LEU A 370 -16.60 37.38 47.35
CA LEU A 370 -17.08 38.31 48.38
C LEU A 370 -17.61 39.60 47.73
N SER A 371 -18.75 40.10 48.22
CA SER A 371 -19.21 41.45 47.90
C SER A 371 -18.20 42.49 48.40
N ASP A 372 -18.24 43.71 47.86
CA ASP A 372 -17.31 44.76 48.28
C ASP A 372 -17.49 45.15 49.76
N GLU A 373 -18.69 44.99 50.32
CA GLU A 373 -18.94 45.14 51.75
C GLU A 373 -18.31 44.02 52.58
N GLU A 374 -18.42 42.76 52.13
CA GLU A 374 -17.78 41.63 52.81
C GLU A 374 -16.26 41.68 52.72
N LYS A 375 -15.70 42.12 51.59
CA LYS A 375 -14.27 42.42 51.44
C LYS A 375 -13.82 43.46 52.47
N LYS A 376 -14.56 44.56 52.60
CA LYS A 376 -14.28 45.62 53.60
C LYS A 376 -14.38 45.09 55.04
N ARG A 377 -15.42 44.31 55.36
CA ARG A 377 -15.59 43.68 56.69
C ARG A 377 -14.45 42.72 56.99
N ARG A 378 -14.06 41.86 56.05
CA ARG A 378 -12.97 40.89 56.22
C ARG A 378 -11.62 41.59 56.40
N ALA A 379 -11.35 42.62 55.60
CA ALA A 379 -10.15 43.44 55.73
C ALA A 379 -10.08 44.18 57.08
N PHE A 380 -11.23 44.62 57.61
CA PHE A 380 -11.33 45.20 58.95
C PHE A 380 -10.99 44.18 60.05
N PHE A 381 -11.52 42.95 59.97
CA PHE A 381 -11.23 41.89 60.94
C PHE A 381 -9.78 41.38 60.87
N GLU A 382 -9.20 41.25 59.67
CA GLU A 382 -7.77 40.90 59.49
C GLU A 382 -6.87 41.94 60.14
N LYS A 383 -7.07 43.25 59.85
CA LYS A 383 -6.34 44.34 60.53
C LYS A 383 -6.50 44.33 62.05
N ALA A 384 -7.69 43.97 62.54
CA ALA A 384 -7.94 43.86 63.98
C ALA A 384 -7.22 42.65 64.62
N LYS A 385 -7.01 41.58 63.85
CA LYS A 385 -6.28 40.39 64.27
C LYS A 385 -4.77 40.63 64.27
N GLU A 386 -4.23 41.26 63.23
CA GLU A 386 -2.82 41.71 63.17
C GLU A 386 -2.48 42.62 64.37
N LYS A 387 -3.32 43.62 64.65
CA LYS A 387 -3.15 44.48 65.85
C LYS A 387 -3.21 43.70 67.17
N LYS A 388 -4.01 42.64 67.26
CA LYS A 388 -4.07 41.77 68.46
C LYS A 388 -2.83 40.88 68.60
N GLU A 389 -2.20 40.50 67.50
CA GLU A 389 -0.95 39.73 67.49
C GLU A 389 0.26 40.62 67.79
N GLU A 390 0.30 41.86 67.29
CA GLU A 390 1.30 42.87 67.66
C GLU A 390 1.27 43.20 69.17
N VAL A 391 0.08 43.31 69.77
CA VAL A 391 -0.09 43.55 71.21
C VAL A 391 0.26 42.32 72.06
N LYS A 392 0.33 41.12 71.47
CA LYS A 392 0.67 39.86 72.15
C LYS A 392 2.17 39.48 72.06
N GLN A 393 2.97 40.17 71.25
CA GLN A 393 4.43 40.04 71.36
C GLN A 393 4.87 40.65 72.69
N PRO A 394 5.53 39.90 73.59
CA PRO A 394 5.95 40.44 74.87
C PRO A 394 6.96 41.55 74.60
N ALA A 395 6.62 42.78 74.98
CA ALA A 395 7.56 43.88 75.03
C ALA A 395 8.80 43.41 75.81
N GLY A 396 9.92 43.30 75.10
CA GLY A 396 11.19 42.85 75.67
C GLY A 396 11.48 43.62 76.95
N LYS A 397 11.77 42.86 78.02
CA LYS A 397 12.37 43.43 79.22
C LYS A 397 13.65 44.15 78.81
N LYS A 398 13.77 45.38 79.34
CA LYS A 398 14.88 46.32 79.21
C LYS A 398 16.26 45.67 79.34
#